data_AF-A0A3C7VYY3-F1
#
_entry.id   AF-A0A3C7VYY3-F1
#
_cell.length_a   1.000
_cell.length_b   1.000
_cell.length_c   1.000
_cell.angle_alpha   90.00
_cell.angle_beta   90.00
_cell.angle_gamma   90.00
#
_symmetry.space_group_name_H-M   'P 1'
#
loop_
_entity.id
_entity.type
_entity.pdbx_description
1 polymer ?
#
loop_
_entity_poly.entity_id
_entity_poly.type
_entity_poly.pdbx_seq_one_letter_code
_entity_poly.pdbx_strand_id
1 'polypeptide(L)'
;MFLGDTTEDRRDGLTLGLEYEYRLEEAVGIGFTLEHVGGDFDTNVLAIPFAAHRGRWKFYAGPGIEFSDEGDEPLFRIGAEYGFHLGSFELSPQLDLDFVDGERLFVFGLVIAREL
;
A
#
# COMPACT_ATOMS: atom_id res chain seq x y z
N MET A 1 4.62 -5.87 -7.06
CA MET A 1 3.24 -5.84 -7.56
C MET A 1 2.35 -6.12 -6.37
N PHE A 2 1.26 -5.38 -6.25
CA PHE A 2 0.27 -5.52 -5.20
C PHE A 2 -1.09 -5.85 -5.83
N LEU A 3 -1.82 -6.75 -5.18
CA LEU A 3 -3.22 -7.04 -5.48
C LEU A 3 -3.96 -7.07 -4.15
N GLY A 4 -5.01 -6.27 -4.03
CA GLY A 4 -5.78 -6.15 -2.80
C GLY A 4 -7.25 -5.89 -3.02
N ASP A 5 -7.93 -5.73 -1.90
CA ASP A 5 -9.32 -5.34 -1.77
C ASP A 5 -9.36 -4.13 -0.84
N THR A 6 -9.97 -3.05 -1.31
CA THR A 6 -10.21 -1.82 -0.56
C THR A 6 -11.66 -1.81 -0.10
N THR A 7 -11.85 -1.58 1.19
CA THR A 7 -13.17 -1.58 1.81
C THR A 7 -13.37 -0.35 2.69
N GLU A 8 -14.60 0.15 2.66
CA GLU A 8 -15.07 1.17 3.58
C GLU A 8 -16.57 1.03 3.78
N ASP A 9 -17.00 0.77 5.02
CA ASP A 9 -18.40 0.59 5.42
C ASP A 9 -19.24 -0.30 4.47
N ARG A 10 -19.80 0.27 3.39
CA ARG A 10 -20.63 -0.39 2.37
C ARG A 10 -20.07 -0.35 0.95
N ARG A 11 -18.87 0.20 0.75
CA ARG A 11 -18.14 0.27 -0.52
C ARG A 11 -17.03 -0.78 -0.54
N ASP A 12 -16.87 -1.42 -1.69
CA ASP A 12 -15.77 -2.34 -1.98
C ASP A 12 -15.15 -2.09 -3.36
N GLY A 13 -13.89 -2.46 -3.49
CA GLY A 13 -13.12 -2.21 -4.71
C GLY A 13 -11.86 -3.05 -4.78
N LEU A 14 -11.60 -3.63 -5.95
CA LEU A 14 -10.36 -4.35 -6.20
C LEU A 14 -9.22 -3.36 -6.47
N THR A 15 -8.08 -3.59 -5.81
CA THR A 15 -6.90 -2.74 -5.89
C THR A 15 -5.77 -3.44 -6.62
N LEU A 16 -5.21 -2.78 -7.62
CA LEU A 16 -4.02 -3.21 -8.34
C LEU A 16 -2.93 -2.17 -8.18
N GLY A 17 -1.76 -2.61 -7.69
CA GLY A 17 -0.69 -1.70 -7.32
C GLY A 17 0.70 -2.08 -7.83
N LEU A 18 1.53 -1.06 -8.00
CA LEU A 18 2.97 -1.15 -8.10
C LEU A 18 3.58 -0.54 -6.85
N GLU A 19 4.54 -1.26 -6.29
CA GLU A 19 5.27 -0.83 -5.11
C GLU A 19 6.76 -0.99 -5.37
N TYR A 20 7.52 -0.01 -4.88
CA TYR A 20 8.97 -0.04 -4.87
C TYR A 20 9.47 0.53 -3.55
N GLU A 21 10.51 -0.08 -2.98
CA GLU A 21 11.20 0.43 -1.80
C GLU A 21 12.68 0.63 -2.09
N TYR A 22 13.18 1.82 -1.78
CA TYR A 22 14.60 2.10 -1.70
C TYR A 22 15.08 1.94 -0.25
N ARG A 23 15.95 0.93 -0.02
CA ARG A 23 16.58 0.69 1.29
C ARG A 23 17.69 1.69 1.54
N LEU A 24 17.50 2.52 2.57
CA LEU A 24 18.55 3.43 3.05
C LEU A 24 19.55 2.67 3.93
N GLU A 25 19.02 1.83 4.82
CA GLU A 25 19.76 0.90 5.65
C GLU A 25 19.00 -0.43 5.70
N GLU A 26 19.57 -1.46 6.32
CA GLU A 26 18.88 -2.75 6.48
C GLU A 26 17.54 -2.59 7.24
N ALA A 27 17.50 -1.67 8.22
CA ALA A 27 16.35 -1.47 9.08
C ALA A 27 15.33 -0.44 8.55
N VAL A 28 15.68 0.42 7.58
CA VAL A 28 14.81 1.52 7.13
C VAL A 28 14.87 1.77 5.62
N GLY A 29 13.74 2.20 5.06
CA GLY A 29 13.61 2.50 3.64
C GLY A 29 12.59 3.58 3.35
N ILE A 30 12.59 4.06 2.11
CA ILE A 30 11.57 4.95 1.56
C ILE A 30 10.94 4.25 0.37
N GLY A 31 9.64 4.11 0.41
CA GLY A 31 8.86 3.49 -0.65
C GLY A 31 8.13 4.49 -1.53
N PHE A 32 7.57 3.92 -2.58
CA PHE A 32 6.72 4.57 -3.55
C PHE A 32 5.64 3.57 -3.97
N THR A 33 4.37 3.97 -3.85
CA THR A 33 3.23 3.16 -4.26
C THR A 33 2.40 3.89 -5.31
N LEU A 34 1.90 3.12 -6.27
CA LEU A 34 0.95 3.53 -7.29
C LEU A 34 -0.15 2.48 -7.33
N GLU A 35 -1.38 2.88 -7.10
CA GLU A 35 -2.53 1.97 -7.07
C GLU A 35 -3.68 2.48 -7.91
N HIS A 36 -4.43 1.57 -8.48
CA HIS A 36 -5.75 1.83 -9.05
C HIS A 36 -6.77 0.98 -8.27
N VAL A 37 -7.80 1.64 -7.74
CA VAL A 37 -8.88 1.03 -6.97
C VAL A 37 -10.14 1.09 -7.84
N GLY A 38 -10.58 -0.06 -8.33
CA GLY A 38 -11.83 -0.17 -9.09
C GLY A 38 -13.06 -0.30 -8.18
N GLY A 39 -14.20 -0.66 -8.77
CA GLY A 39 -15.43 -0.88 -8.01
C GLY A 39 -16.13 0.44 -7.67
N ASP A 40 -16.54 0.60 -6.41
CA ASP A 40 -17.30 1.78 -5.97
C ASP A 40 -16.43 3.04 -5.78
N PHE A 41 -15.10 2.91 -5.87
CA PHE A 41 -14.14 4.01 -5.68
C PHE A 41 -13.70 4.65 -7.01
N ASP A 42 -13.31 3.84 -8.00
CA ASP A 42 -12.76 4.26 -9.30
C ASP A 42 -11.71 5.38 -9.19
N THR A 43 -10.69 5.15 -8.38
CA THR A 43 -9.70 6.15 -8.00
C THR A 43 -8.26 5.64 -8.19
N ASN A 44 -7.29 6.56 -8.22
CA ASN A 44 -5.87 6.21 -8.25
C ASN A 44 -5.16 6.78 -7.03
N VAL A 45 -4.26 6.02 -6.42
CA VAL A 45 -3.50 6.44 -5.23
C VAL A 45 -2.01 6.50 -5.55
N LEU A 46 -1.35 7.56 -5.10
CA LEU A 46 0.11 7.68 -5.06
C LEU A 46 0.54 7.96 -3.62
N ALA A 47 1.42 7.14 -3.04
CA ALA A 47 1.95 7.38 -1.70
C ALA A 47 3.48 7.20 -1.60
N ILE A 48 4.07 7.88 -0.60
CA ILE A 48 5.50 7.86 -0.30
C ILE A 48 5.70 7.35 1.15
N PRO A 49 5.64 6.03 1.38
CA PRO A 49 5.81 5.45 2.72
C PRO A 49 7.25 5.50 3.21
N PHE A 50 7.44 5.84 4.48
CA PHE A 50 8.69 5.58 5.22
C PHE A 50 8.55 4.24 5.92
N ALA A 51 9.46 3.31 5.63
CA ALA A 51 9.40 1.93 6.10
C ALA A 51 10.44 1.65 7.19
N ALA A 52 10.04 0.86 8.18
CA ALA A 52 10.88 0.30 9.21
C ALA A 52 10.75 -1.23 9.20
N HIS A 53 11.88 -1.92 9.27
CA HIS A 53 11.99 -3.37 9.12
C HIS A 53 12.48 -4.03 10.39
N ARG A 54 11.84 -5.14 10.77
CA ARG A 54 12.21 -5.94 11.93
C ARG A 54 12.01 -7.42 11.65
N GLY A 55 13.09 -8.08 11.21
CA GLY A 55 13.03 -9.46 10.75
C GLY A 55 12.15 -9.54 9.50
N ARG A 56 11.07 -10.33 9.58
CA ARG A 56 10.12 -10.52 8.46
C ARG A 56 9.00 -9.48 8.41
N TRP A 57 8.97 -8.57 9.38
CA TRP A 57 7.98 -7.50 9.45
C TRP A 57 8.49 -6.23 8.80
N LYS A 58 7.62 -5.59 8.02
CA LYS A 58 7.76 -4.23 7.51
C LYS A 58 6.58 -3.42 8.04
N PHE A 59 6.85 -2.27 8.64
CA PHE A 59 5.85 -1.29 9.08
C PHE A 59 6.13 0.02 8.39
N TYR A 60 5.10 0.73 7.97
CA TYR A 60 5.29 1.99 7.26
C TYR A 60 4.18 3.00 7.53
N ALA A 61 4.53 4.26 7.29
CA ALA A 61 3.60 5.36 7.26
C ALA A 61 4.07 6.40 6.25
N GLY A 62 3.15 7.08 5.57
CA GLY A 62 3.55 8.12 4.64
C GLY A 62 2.40 8.94 4.07
N PRO A 63 2.71 10.15 3.58
CA PRO A 63 1.76 10.95 2.84
C PRO A 63 1.50 10.34 1.45
N GLY A 64 0.35 10.67 0.91
CA GLY A 64 -0.06 10.35 -0.45
C GLY A 64 -1.10 11.31 -0.96
N ILE A 65 -1.62 10.99 -2.13
CA ILE A 65 -2.68 11.71 -2.81
C ILE A 65 -3.56 10.69 -3.53
N GLU A 66 -4.86 10.89 -3.43
CA GLU A 66 -5.88 10.18 -4.19
C GLU A 66 -6.34 11.05 -5.36
N PHE A 67 -6.53 10.45 -6.53
CA PHE A 67 -6.98 11.09 -7.75
C PHE A 67 -8.28 10.44 -8.24
N SER A 68 -9.37 11.20 -8.20
CA SER A 68 -10.68 10.80 -8.71
C SER A 68 -11.23 11.83 -9.72
N ASP A 69 -12.34 11.50 -10.35
CA ASP A 69 -13.08 12.45 -11.21
C ASP A 69 -13.70 13.62 -10.40
N GLU A 70 -13.85 13.45 -9.08
CA GLU A 70 -14.45 14.42 -8.17
C GLU A 70 -13.41 15.43 -7.62
N GLY A 71 -12.13 15.05 -7.64
CA GLY A 71 -11.01 15.90 -7.28
C GLY A 71 -9.81 15.13 -6.75
N ASP A 72 -8.75 15.87 -6.43
CA ASP A 72 -7.55 15.32 -5.81
C ASP A 72 -7.63 15.50 -4.28
N GLU A 73 -7.40 14.43 -3.53
CA GLU A 73 -7.53 14.42 -2.07
C GLU A 73 -6.23 14.03 -1.38
N PRO A 74 -5.78 14.78 -0.36
CA PRO A 74 -4.60 14.38 0.39
C PRO A 74 -4.88 13.13 1.21
N LEU A 75 -3.96 12.17 1.14
CA LEU A 75 -4.05 10.90 1.82
C LEU A 75 -2.89 10.74 2.81
N PHE A 76 -3.15 10.07 3.93
CA PHE A 76 -2.10 9.56 4.79
C PHE A 76 -2.30 8.05 4.99
N ARG A 77 -1.27 7.26 4.69
CA ARG A 77 -1.31 5.80 4.83
C ARG A 77 -0.50 5.36 6.03
N ILE A 78 -1.01 4.38 6.76
CA ILE A 78 -0.21 3.52 7.62
C ILE A 78 -0.41 2.06 7.20
N GLY A 79 0.61 1.23 7.32
CA GLY A 79 0.49 -0.16 6.95
C GLY A 79 1.53 -1.09 7.53
N ALA A 80 1.28 -2.38 7.34
CA ALA A 80 2.13 -3.46 7.79
C ALA A 80 2.13 -4.63 6.80
N GLU A 81 3.30 -5.23 6.63
CA GLU A 81 3.54 -6.39 5.79
C GLU A 81 4.31 -7.46 6.56
N TYR A 82 4.07 -8.73 6.20
CA TYR A 82 4.85 -9.86 6.70
C TYR A 82 5.41 -10.71 5.54
N GLY A 83 6.71 -10.64 5.29
CA GLY A 83 7.33 -11.28 4.14
C GLY A 83 7.53 -12.78 4.27
N PHE A 84 7.07 -13.57 3.29
CA PHE A 84 7.37 -14.99 3.09
C PHE A 84 8.31 -15.18 1.91
N HIS A 85 9.52 -15.67 2.18
CA HIS A 85 10.53 -15.92 1.17
C HIS A 85 10.25 -17.27 0.49
N LEU A 86 10.09 -17.24 -0.83
CA LEU A 86 9.82 -18.39 -1.70
C LEU A 86 10.77 -18.37 -2.90
N GLY A 87 12.00 -18.83 -2.67
CA GLY A 87 13.02 -18.93 -3.72
C GLY A 87 13.53 -17.55 -4.13
N SER A 88 13.12 -17.06 -5.30
CA SER A 88 13.53 -15.74 -5.82
C SER A 88 12.45 -14.66 -5.63
N PHE A 89 11.37 -14.99 -4.92
CA PHE A 89 10.25 -14.10 -4.69
C PHE A 89 9.94 -14.00 -3.20
N GLU A 90 9.51 -12.83 -2.78
CA GLU A 90 8.86 -12.60 -1.50
C GLU A 90 7.35 -12.42 -1.74
N LEU A 91 6.54 -13.13 -0.96
CA LEU A 91 5.10 -12.93 -0.87
C LEU A 91 4.77 -12.30 0.48
N SER A 92 4.12 -11.15 0.49
CA SER A 92 3.86 -10.40 1.72
C SER A 92 2.38 -10.05 1.82
N PRO A 93 1.58 -10.73 2.68
CA PRO A 93 0.28 -10.18 3.06
C PRO A 93 0.46 -8.77 3.62
N GLN A 94 -0.38 -7.87 3.16
CA GLN A 94 -0.34 -6.44 3.45
C GLN A 94 -1.67 -5.97 4.01
N LEU A 95 -1.59 -5.08 4.99
CA LEU A 95 -2.71 -4.35 5.56
C LEU A 95 -2.40 -2.86 5.56
N ASP A 96 -3.25 -2.07 4.92
CA ASP A 96 -3.20 -0.62 4.94
C ASP A 96 -4.46 -0.03 5.58
N LEU A 97 -4.27 1.12 6.20
CA LEU A 97 -5.31 2.02 6.62
C LEU A 97 -5.00 3.40 6.05
N ASP A 98 -5.87 3.87 5.18
CA ASP A 98 -5.80 5.19 4.57
C ASP A 98 -6.74 6.17 5.24
N PHE A 99 -6.23 7.38 5.47
CA PHE A 99 -6.99 8.52 5.93
C PHE A 99 -7.05 9.54 4.79
N VAL A 100 -8.22 9.70 4.20
CA VAL A 100 -8.48 10.55 3.03
C VAL A 100 -9.87 11.18 3.21
N ASP A 101 -10.05 12.45 2.89
CA ASP A 101 -11.28 13.27 3.12
C ASP A 101 -12.09 13.01 4.41
N GLY A 102 -11.43 12.73 5.53
CA GLY A 102 -12.10 12.42 6.80
C GLY A 102 -12.68 11.00 6.91
N GLU A 103 -12.53 10.21 5.86
CA GLU A 103 -12.85 8.80 5.72
C GLU A 103 -11.68 7.89 6.12
N ARG A 104 -11.96 6.58 6.20
CA ARG A 104 -10.99 5.55 6.56
C ARG A 104 -11.14 4.32 5.69
N LEU A 105 -10.21 4.10 4.77
CA LEU A 105 -10.23 2.96 3.88
C LEU A 105 -9.31 1.86 4.40
N PHE A 106 -9.84 0.64 4.50
CA PHE A 106 -9.05 -0.54 4.83
C PHE A 106 -8.67 -1.26 3.55
N VAL A 107 -7.37 -1.44 3.32
CA VAL A 107 -6.86 -2.22 2.20
C VAL A 107 -6.21 -3.48 2.72
N PHE A 108 -6.65 -4.64 2.22
CA PHE A 108 -5.99 -5.91 2.48
C PHE A 108 -5.55 -6.54 1.16
N GLY A 109 -4.33 -7.05 1.11
CA GLY A 109 -3.87 -7.68 -0.12
C GLY A 109 -2.60 -8.48 0.03
N LEU A 110 -2.01 -8.77 -1.12
CA LEU A 110 -0.79 -9.54 -1.25
C LEU A 110 0.18 -8.80 -2.16
N VAL A 111 1.38 -8.55 -1.63
CA VAL A 111 2.52 -8.10 -2.41
C VAL A 111 3.29 -9.30 -2.92
N ILE A 112 3.69 -9.22 -4.19
CA ILE A 112 4.65 -10.11 -4.83
C ILE A 112 5.85 -9.26 -5.24
N ALA A 113 6.98 -9.52 -4.60
CA ALA A 113 8.25 -8.84 -4.85
C ALA A 113 9.29 -9.86 -5.31
N ARG A 114 10.25 -9.39 -6.11
CA ARG A 114 11.42 -10.19 -6.49
C ARG A 114 12.55 -9.86 -5.52
N GLU A 115 13.14 -10.88 -4.91
CA GLU A 115 14.38 -10.72 -4.15
C GLU A 115 15.55 -10.60 -5.16
N LEU A 116 16.34 -9.54 -5.06
CA LEU A 116 17.49 -9.24 -5.92
C LEU A 116 18.80 -9.49 -5.18
#